data_AF-A0A354RCN6-F1
#
_entry.id   AF-A0A354RCN6-F1
#
_cell.length_a   1.000
_cell.length_b   1.000
_cell.length_c   1.000
_cell.angle_alpha   90.00
_cell.angle_beta   90.00
_cell.angle_gamma   90.00
#
_symmetry.space_group_name_H-M   'P 1'
#
loop_
_entity.id
_entity.type
_entity.pdbx_description
1 polymer ?
#
loop_
_entity_poly.entity_id
_entity_poly.type
_entity_poly.pdbx_seq_one_letter_code
_entity_poly.pdbx_strand_id
1 'polypeptide(L)' 'AAQGVIAGINASNQAHMIPPVIIPRNQGYIGVLIDDLVTKGVTEPYRMFTSRAEFRLLFNHGSSELRYLPT' A
#
# COMPACT_ATOMS: atom_id res chain seq x y z
N ALA A 1 1.07 6.54 -8.51
CA ALA A 1 0.90 7.59 -7.47
C ALA A 1 1.11 7.06 -6.06
N ALA A 2 0.42 6.00 -5.61
CA ALA A 2 0.45 5.51 -4.22
C ALA A 2 1.84 5.27 -3.61
N GLN A 3 2.75 4.63 -4.36
CA GLN A 3 4.11 4.37 -3.86
C GLN A 3 4.89 5.65 -3.57
N GLY A 4 4.72 6.69 -4.40
CA GLY A 4 5.37 7.98 -4.18
C GLY A 4 4.89 8.65 -2.90
N VAL A 5 3.60 8.51 -2.56
CA VAL A 5 3.04 9.02 -1.30
C VAL A 5 3.68 8.32 -0.10
N ILE A 6 3.71 6.98 -0.10
CA ILE A 6 4.30 6.21 1.01
C ILE A 6 5.81 6.46 1.11
N ALA A 7 6.51 6.52 -0.01
CA ALA A 7 7.94 6.83 -0.04
C ALA A 7 8.22 8.24 0.50
N GLY A 8 7.44 9.24 0.12
CA GLY A 8 7.57 10.61 0.63
C GLY A 8 7.31 10.72 2.13
N ILE A 9 6.25 10.08 2.62
CA ILE A 9 5.94 10.01 4.06
C ILE A 9 7.11 9.36 4.81
N ASN A 10 7.60 8.21 4.35
CA ASN A 10 8.67 7.49 5.04
C ASN A 10 10.03 8.18 4.93
N ALA A 11 10.30 8.90 3.84
CA ALA A 11 11.48 9.74 3.71
C ALA A 11 11.45 10.90 4.73
N SER A 12 10.29 11.55 4.89
CA SER A 12 10.10 12.58 5.92
C SER A 12 10.25 12.01 7.33
N ASN A 13 9.64 10.86 7.61
CA ASN A 13 9.74 10.19 8.92
C ASN A 13 11.20 9.82 9.24
N GLN A 14 11.95 9.31 8.25
CA GLN A 14 13.37 9.02 8.40
C GLN A 14 14.16 10.27 8.80
N ALA A 15 13.91 11.42 8.16
CA ALA A 15 14.57 12.68 8.50
C ALA A 15 14.26 13.17 9.93
N HIS A 16 13.13 12.75 10.51
CA HIS A 16 12.68 13.12 11.85
C HIS A 16 12.84 12.00 12.89
N MET A 17 13.50 10.89 12.53
CA MET A 17 13.64 9.69 13.38
C MET A 17 12.29 9.11 13.87
N ILE A 18 11.23 9.28 13.08
CA ILE A 18 9.91 8.72 13.32
C ILE A 18 9.85 7.33 12.65
N PRO A 19 9.19 6.33 13.27
CA PRO A 19 8.98 5.04 12.62
C PRO A 19 8.29 5.17 11.24
N PRO A 20 8.63 4.30 10.28
CA PRO A 20 7.98 4.33 8.97
C PRO A 20 6.51 3.92 9.07
N VAL A 21 5.70 4.51 8.21
CA VAL A 21 4.34 4.05 7.96
C VAL A 21 4.41 2.84 7.03
N ILE A 22 3.86 1.72 7.50
CA ILE A 22 3.73 0.47 6.73
C ILE A 22 2.24 0.17 6.62
N ILE A 23 1.74 0.02 5.39
CA ILE A 23 0.36 -0.40 5.13
C ILE A 23 0.36 -1.91 4.90
N PRO A 24 -0.23 -2.70 5.81
CA PRO A 24 -0.39 -4.14 5.63
C PRO A 24 -1.21 -4.50 4.38
N ARG A 25 -0.90 -5.64 3.78
CA ARG A 25 -1.61 -6.15 2.58
C ARG A 25 -3.12 -6.36 2.79
N ASN A 26 -3.56 -6.58 4.04
CA ASN A 26 -4.97 -6.75 4.37
C ASN A 26 -5.73 -5.42 4.60
N GLN A 27 -5.06 -4.26 4.55
CA GLN A 27 -5.70 -2.95 4.71
C GLN A 27 -6.05 -2.26 3.39
N GLY A 28 -5.47 -2.68 2.27
CA GLY A 28 -5.88 -2.18 0.96
C GLY A 28 -4.88 -2.44 -0.16
N TYR A 29 -5.26 -1.99 -1.36
CA TYR A 29 -4.45 -2.21 -2.56
C TYR A 29 -3.06 -1.58 -2.53
N ILE A 30 -2.83 -0.54 -1.72
CA ILE A 30 -1.48 0.04 -1.56
C ILE A 30 -0.56 -0.96 -0.85
N GLY A 31 -1.06 -1.61 0.22
CA GLY A 31 -0.33 -2.66 0.92
C GLY A 31 -0.06 -3.87 0.02
N VAL A 32 -1.06 -4.32 -0.75
CA VAL A 32 -0.87 -5.43 -1.71
C VAL A 32 0.19 -5.09 -2.76
N LEU A 33 0.14 -3.87 -3.33
CA LEU A 33 1.12 -3.40 -4.30
C LEU A 33 2.55 -3.40 -3.75
N ILE A 34 2.75 -2.81 -2.57
CA ILE A 34 4.09 -2.71 -1.98
C ILE A 34 4.60 -4.11 -1.60
N ASP A 35 3.76 -4.93 -0.97
CA ASP A 35 4.13 -6.29 -0.56
C ASP A 35 4.47 -7.18 -1.75
N ASP A 36 3.68 -7.17 -2.82
CA ASP A 36 3.97 -7.97 -4.02
C ASP A 36 5.31 -7.56 -4.65
N LEU A 37 5.58 -6.26 -4.74
CA LEU A 37 6.84 -5.76 -5.32
C LEU A 37 8.06 -6.10 -4.47
N VAL A 38 7.96 -5.99 -3.14
CA VAL A 38 9.09 -6.24 -2.23
C VAL A 38 9.34 -7.74 -2.06
N THR A 39 8.29 -8.54 -1.95
CA THR A 39 8.38 -9.97 -1.63
C THR A 39 8.62 -10.83 -2.88
N LYS A 40 7.98 -10.49 -4.00
CA LYS A 40 8.04 -11.31 -5.23
C LYS A 40 8.94 -10.70 -6.30
N GLY A 41 9.21 -9.40 -6.22
CA GLY A 41 9.84 -8.66 -7.32
C GLY A 41 8.94 -8.66 -8.57
N VAL A 42 9.49 -8.17 -9.68
CA VAL A 42 8.81 -8.16 -10.98
C VAL A 42 9.78 -8.44 -12.11
N THR A 43 9.37 -9.27 -13.06
CA THR A 43 10.08 -9.48 -14.35
C THR A 43 9.46 -8.67 -15.48
N GLU A 44 8.21 -8.21 -15.30
CA GLU A 44 7.42 -7.44 -16.25
C GLU A 44 6.73 -6.28 -15.52
N PRO A 45 6.33 -5.18 -16.19
CA PRO A 45 5.70 -4.04 -15.54
C PRO A 45 4.47 -4.44 -14.69
N TYR A 46 4.50 -4.11 -13.39
CA TYR A 46 3.44 -4.47 -12.45
C TYR A 46 2.09 -3.86 -12.82
N ARG A 47 1.01 -4.65 -12.70
CA ARG A 47 -0.37 -4.19 -12.90
C ARG A 47 -1.23 -4.55 -11.70
N MET A 48 -1.76 -3.53 -11.01
CA MET A 48 -2.50 -3.71 -9.75
C MET A 48 -3.67 -4.70 -9.85
N PHE A 49 -4.46 -4.68 -10.92
CA PHE A 49 -5.61 -5.59 -11.04
C PHE A 49 -5.26 -7.06 -11.37
N THR A 50 -4.00 -7.34 -11.70
CA THR A 50 -3.50 -8.71 -11.86
C THR A 50 -3.05 -9.34 -10.53
N SER A 51 -2.89 -8.53 -9.47
CA SER A 51 -2.53 -9.02 -8.14
C SER A 51 -3.66 -9.79 -7.46
N ARG A 52 -3.31 -10.84 -6.72
CA ARG A 52 -4.26 -11.54 -5.84
C ARG A 52 -4.34 -10.79 -4.51
N ALA A 53 -5.38 -9.97 -4.38
CA ALA A 53 -5.77 -9.37 -3.11
C ALA A 53 -6.80 -10.27 -2.43
N GLU A 54 -6.44 -10.87 -1.31
CA GLU A 54 -7.29 -11.79 -0.53
C GLU A 54 -8.62 -11.14 -0.11
N PHE A 55 -8.61 -9.82 0.12
CA PHE A 55 -9.78 -9.03 0.54
C PHE A 55 -10.31 -8.11 -0.57
N ARG A 56 -10.18 -8.51 -1.84
CA ARG A 56 -10.57 -7.70 -3.02
C ARG A 56 -12.00 -7.14 -2.97
N LEU A 57 -12.96 -7.89 -2.42
CA LEU A 57 -14.36 -7.41 -2.26
C LEU A 57 -14.50 -6.29 -1.23
N LEU A 58 -13.70 -6.37 -0.16
CA LEU A 58 -13.64 -5.30 0.82
C LEU A 58 -12.96 -4.09 0.22
N PHE A 59 -11.91 -4.24 -0.59
CA PHE A 59 -11.12 -3.15 -1.19
C PHE A 59 -11.84 -2.36 -2.29
N ASN A 60 -13.08 -1.96 -2.05
CA ASN A 60 -13.84 -1.04 -2.89
C ASN A 60 -13.55 0.42 -2.53
N HIS A 61 -14.02 1.32 -3.39
CA HIS A 61 -13.84 2.77 -3.28
C HIS A 61 -14.61 3.36 -2.09
N GLY A 62 -15.86 2.92 -1.86
CA GLY A 62 -16.73 3.47 -0.82
C GLY A 62 -16.24 3.21 0.59
N SER A 63 -15.56 2.08 0.81
CA SER A 63 -14.96 1.75 2.11
C SER A 63 -13.49 2.18 2.23
N SER A 64 -12.95 2.94 1.26
CA SER A 64 -11.52 3.29 1.27
C SER A 64 -11.20 4.25 2.40
N GLU A 65 -12.04 5.26 2.61
CA GLU A 65 -11.85 6.27 3.65
C GLU A 65 -11.83 5.65 5.04
N LEU A 66 -12.81 4.79 5.33
CA LEU A 66 -12.93 4.05 6.60
C LEU A 66 -11.69 3.21 6.96
N ARG A 67 -10.86 2.86 5.98
CA ARG A 67 -9.65 2.05 6.22
C ARG A 67 -8.39 2.87 6.43
N TYR A 68 -8.35 4.09 5.92
CA TYR A 68 -7.15 4.93 5.94
C TYR A 68 -7.25 6.14 6.86
N LEU A 69 -8.48 6.57 7.20
CA LEU A 69 -8.71 7.63 8.17
C LEU A 69 -9.18 7.04 9.49
N PRO A 70 -8.60 7.46 10.64
CA PRO A 70 -9.18 7.14 11.93
C PRO A 70 -10.54 7.84 12.06
N THR A 71 -11.53 7.13 12.60
CA THR A 71 -12.79 7.69 13.09
C THR A 71 -12.58 8.47 14.38
#